data_AF-A0A832S8Z4-F1
#
_entry.id   AF-A0A832S8Z4-F1
#
_cell.length_a   1.000
_cell.length_b   1.000
_cell.length_c   1.000
_cell.angle_alpha   90.00
_cell.angle_beta   90.00
_cell.angle_gamma   90.00
#
_symmetry.space_group_name_H-M   'P 1'
#
loop_
_entity.id
_entity.type
_entity.pdbx_description
1 polymer ?
#
loop_
_entity_poly.entity_id
_entity_poly.type
_entity_poly.pdbx_seq_one_letter_code
_entity_poly.pdbx_strand_id
1 'polypeptide(L)'
;MNLTKYLLLLFFAGFLLIMPASATTYDLYPDDPSGTAYDILQNQTQSGDTLFFHAGTYTRNELGIYFCSFRYDDIVLEGENYSTVTFDLGDTFYMGTAGSITNNSTISNITFIPNADKKADLNLRYSSDCIIKNCEFSGKQTRPFIDFYNGGSNNTLVFNQIKDNADRGIRFYNGSAGVYNGIADNRIYLNNFQNNTQDVYEKGMENMPNPVYWHSPEPLAYTYKGKTFTGYMGNYWDKYTGVDANGDGIGDTPYDLGDCGQDDYPLMAPFENYTITESPSELFFEPSDTVMAGPGDTAEIELLADELPEGFSTYVLNISVTDPEIARISGVSFPAWADTTSSTEIPAASVEIKASDLNQQVEAGASNVTLATIGLESLGYGTSNLTVSVESFKDDSENPVTLRTMEAGLKIPDSDWSQFQKDSSNTGYGFSSAPTRDPEVLWQNLTSSEQEPCGSGGINAPPVVSGNTVFVTAGNASVWAFDKDTGDLIWSKEMGGSLTQTATPALGDGKLFVPTLGGDLYALDPETGNELWNTHITDGSLECPLTYYDHKLYIGDGLKGGNGTKYYYCYDDNGSFIWKHENTN
;
A
#
# COMPACT_ATOMS: atom_id res chain seq x y z
N MET A 1 -42.19 -16.23 42.61
CA MET A 1 -41.75 -15.46 43.80
C MET A 1 -40.24 -15.56 43.86
N ASN A 2 -39.53 -14.42 43.71
CA ASN A 2 -38.07 -14.18 43.80
C ASN A 2 -37.18 -15.01 42.86
N LEU A 3 -36.59 -14.53 41.76
CA LEU A 3 -35.91 -13.28 41.41
C LEU A 3 -34.85 -12.81 42.44
N THR A 4 -33.59 -13.13 42.17
CA THR A 4 -32.43 -12.39 42.69
C THR A 4 -31.52 -12.07 41.52
N LYS A 5 -31.38 -10.77 41.27
CA LYS A 5 -30.70 -10.12 40.17
C LYS A 5 -29.18 -10.19 40.37
N TYR A 6 -28.44 -10.59 39.35
CA TYR A 6 -27.08 -10.09 39.13
C TYR A 6 -27.17 -8.98 38.08
N LEU A 7 -26.80 -7.78 38.52
CA LEU A 7 -26.73 -6.56 37.73
C LEU A 7 -25.31 -6.50 37.15
N LEU A 8 -25.15 -6.82 35.86
CA LEU A 8 -23.95 -6.42 35.11
C LEU A 8 -24.30 -5.12 34.39
N LEU A 9 -23.76 -4.00 34.86
CA LEU A 9 -23.72 -2.77 34.08
C LEU A 9 -22.78 -3.00 32.90
N LEU A 10 -23.33 -3.11 31.70
CA LEU A 10 -22.59 -2.88 30.46
C LEU A 10 -22.57 -1.37 30.21
N PHE A 11 -21.40 -0.78 30.34
CA PHE A 11 -21.10 0.55 29.80
C PHE A 11 -21.27 0.48 28.27
N PHE A 12 -22.22 1.23 27.73
CA PHE A 12 -22.25 1.58 26.31
C PHE A 12 -21.08 2.55 26.06
N ALA A 13 -19.94 2.04 25.59
CA ALA A 13 -19.03 2.83 24.80
C ALA A 13 -19.54 2.73 23.36
N GLY A 14 -20.32 3.73 22.94
CA GLY A 14 -20.65 3.90 21.53
C GLY A 14 -19.35 4.16 20.78
N PHE A 15 -18.79 3.13 20.16
CA PHE A 15 -17.96 3.33 18.99
C PHE A 15 -18.92 3.83 17.90
N LEU A 16 -18.95 5.15 17.74
CA LEU A 16 -19.41 5.75 16.51
C LEU A 16 -18.47 5.20 15.44
N LEU A 17 -18.97 4.29 14.60
CA LEU A 17 -18.34 4.04 13.31
C LEU A 17 -18.44 5.35 12.54
N ILE A 18 -17.39 6.16 12.64
CA ILE A 18 -17.15 7.25 11.70
C ILE A 18 -16.79 6.53 10.40
N MET A 19 -17.74 6.51 9.46
CA MET A 19 -17.41 6.26 8.05
C MET A 19 -16.23 7.17 7.69
N PRO A 20 -15.28 6.78 6.80
CA PRO A 20 -14.29 7.73 6.31
C PRO A 20 -15.08 8.93 5.78
N ALA A 21 -14.95 10.04 6.48
CA ALA A 21 -15.65 11.23 6.08
C ALA A 21 -15.04 11.65 4.75
N SER A 22 -15.88 11.94 3.77
CA SER A 22 -15.41 12.43 2.48
C SER A 22 -14.53 13.66 2.72
N ALA A 23 -13.29 13.61 2.22
CA ALA A 23 -12.41 14.77 2.15
C ALA A 23 -13.21 15.99 1.67
N THR A 24 -13.19 17.07 2.44
CA THR A 24 -13.93 18.29 2.12
C THR A 24 -12.97 19.43 1.86
N THR A 25 -13.22 20.21 0.81
CA THR A 25 -12.49 21.45 0.55
C THR A 25 -13.25 22.62 1.18
N TYR A 26 -12.54 23.43 1.97
CA TYR A 26 -13.08 24.62 2.61
C TYR A 26 -12.39 25.88 2.08
N ASP A 27 -13.16 26.78 1.47
CA ASP A 27 -12.68 28.11 1.09
C ASP A 27 -12.70 29.06 2.28
N LEU A 28 -11.55 29.58 2.64
CA LEU A 28 -11.33 30.47 3.78
C LEU A 28 -10.97 31.85 3.27
N TYR A 29 -11.61 32.87 3.82
CA TYR A 29 -11.37 34.28 3.49
C TYR A 29 -10.86 35.03 4.72
N PRO A 30 -9.98 36.04 4.56
CA PRO A 30 -9.53 36.88 5.67
C PRO A 30 -10.69 37.72 6.23
N ASP A 31 -10.57 38.18 7.48
CA ASP A 31 -11.51 39.09 8.14
C ASP A 31 -12.97 38.61 8.13
N ASP A 32 -13.20 37.29 8.11
CA ASP A 32 -14.55 36.73 8.08
C ASP A 32 -15.34 37.11 9.37
N PRO A 33 -16.29 38.06 9.29
CA PRO A 33 -16.98 38.59 10.46
C PRO A 33 -17.98 37.58 11.04
N SER A 34 -18.26 36.49 10.33
CA SER A 34 -19.13 35.42 10.80
C SER A 34 -18.42 34.41 11.68
N GLY A 35 -17.08 34.44 11.73
CA GLY A 35 -16.26 33.48 12.48
C GLY A 35 -16.30 32.06 11.89
N THR A 36 -16.75 31.90 10.64
CA THR A 36 -16.82 30.60 9.96
C THR A 36 -15.44 30.02 9.70
N ALA A 37 -14.43 30.82 9.36
CA ALA A 37 -13.06 30.32 9.23
C ALA A 37 -12.57 29.71 10.56
N TYR A 38 -12.76 30.42 11.68
CA TYR A 38 -12.44 29.91 13.00
C TYR A 38 -13.24 28.64 13.35
N ASP A 39 -14.54 28.62 13.08
CA ASP A 39 -15.41 27.48 13.42
C ASP A 39 -15.10 26.24 12.58
N ILE A 40 -14.83 26.40 11.28
CA ILE A 40 -14.40 25.32 10.38
C ILE A 40 -13.11 24.70 10.92
N LEU A 41 -12.09 25.53 11.15
CA LEU A 41 -10.77 25.09 11.57
C LEU A 41 -10.74 24.42 12.96
N GLN A 42 -11.65 24.83 13.84
CA GLN A 42 -11.69 24.34 15.22
C GLN A 42 -12.61 23.13 15.40
N ASN A 43 -13.72 23.08 14.67
CA ASN A 43 -14.81 22.14 14.97
C ASN A 43 -15.21 21.25 13.79
N GLN A 44 -14.76 21.52 12.57
CA GLN A 44 -15.19 20.79 11.37
C GLN A 44 -14.05 20.09 10.62
N THR A 45 -12.83 20.63 10.66
CA THR A 45 -11.67 20.03 9.98
C THR A 45 -11.30 18.66 10.55
N GLN A 46 -11.02 17.72 9.65
CA GLN A 46 -10.58 16.35 9.93
C GLN A 46 -9.50 15.90 8.93
N SER A 47 -8.91 14.72 9.17
CA SER A 47 -7.94 14.13 8.25
C SER A 47 -8.50 13.97 6.82
N GLY A 48 -7.70 14.28 5.81
CA GLY A 48 -8.10 14.22 4.39
C GLY A 48 -8.63 15.53 3.81
N ASP A 49 -8.95 16.54 4.63
CA ASP A 49 -9.53 17.79 4.14
C ASP A 49 -8.53 18.69 3.40
N THR A 50 -9.06 19.62 2.59
CA THR A 50 -8.28 20.71 1.98
C THR A 50 -8.80 22.05 2.49
N LEU A 51 -7.89 22.90 2.95
CA LEU A 51 -8.18 24.26 3.42
C LEU A 51 -7.56 25.25 2.44
N PHE A 52 -8.41 25.86 1.62
CA PHE A 52 -8.01 26.80 0.59
C PHE A 52 -8.13 28.23 1.12
N PHE A 53 -7.00 28.94 1.23
CA PHE A 53 -6.92 30.29 1.77
C PHE A 53 -6.88 31.30 0.62
N HIS A 54 -7.87 32.18 0.56
CA HIS A 54 -7.88 33.29 -0.39
C HIS A 54 -6.91 34.40 0.02
N ALA A 55 -6.56 35.25 -0.95
CA ALA A 55 -5.68 36.41 -0.74
C ALA A 55 -6.08 37.23 0.51
N GLY A 56 -5.14 37.42 1.43
CA GLY A 56 -5.39 38.10 2.70
C GLY A 56 -4.36 37.84 3.79
N THR A 57 -4.52 38.55 4.91
CA THR A 57 -3.77 38.28 6.15
C THR A 57 -4.65 37.54 7.13
N TYR A 58 -4.16 36.40 7.61
CA TYR A 58 -4.81 35.58 8.63
C TYR A 58 -4.02 35.68 9.93
N THR A 59 -4.70 36.18 10.95
CA THR A 59 -4.18 36.32 12.29
C THR A 59 -4.52 35.10 13.15
N ARG A 60 -3.82 34.96 14.27
CA ARG A 60 -4.13 33.90 15.25
C ARG A 60 -5.57 33.94 15.78
N ASN A 61 -6.20 35.11 15.83
CA ASN A 61 -7.59 35.20 16.28
C ASN A 61 -8.56 34.61 15.26
N GLU A 62 -8.20 34.64 13.97
CA GLU A 62 -9.01 34.10 12.88
C GLU A 62 -8.78 32.60 12.71
N LEU A 63 -7.54 32.12 12.84
CA LEU A 63 -7.23 30.69 12.70
C LEU A 63 -7.44 29.91 14.01
N GLY A 64 -7.35 30.57 15.16
CA GLY A 64 -7.46 29.97 16.47
C GLY A 64 -6.20 29.24 16.96
N ILE A 65 -6.15 29.02 18.28
CA ILE A 65 -4.96 28.49 18.98
C ILE A 65 -4.68 27.03 18.59
N TYR A 66 -5.72 26.22 18.33
CA TYR A 66 -5.51 24.82 17.93
C TYR A 66 -5.11 24.69 16.47
N PHE A 67 -5.43 25.64 15.60
CA PHE A 67 -4.95 25.60 14.21
C PHE A 67 -3.47 25.98 14.11
N CYS A 68 -2.99 26.83 15.04
CA CYS A 68 -1.57 27.00 15.27
C CYS A 68 -0.89 25.70 15.74
N SER A 69 -1.62 24.60 15.96
CA SER A 69 -1.08 23.29 16.33
C SER A 69 -1.82 22.14 15.65
N PHE A 70 -1.37 21.77 14.46
CA PHE A 70 -1.95 20.70 13.68
C PHE A 70 -1.91 19.35 14.38
N ARG A 71 -3.01 18.57 14.27
CA ARG A 71 -3.17 17.25 14.91
C ARG A 71 -3.80 16.19 14.02
N TYR A 72 -3.94 16.49 12.74
CA TYR A 72 -4.58 15.62 11.75
C TYR A 72 -3.54 15.15 10.73
N ASP A 73 -3.90 14.08 10.03
CA ASP A 73 -3.10 13.47 8.97
C ASP A 73 -3.77 13.76 7.61
N ASP A 74 -3.01 13.70 6.51
CA ASP A 74 -3.53 13.82 5.14
C ASP A 74 -4.28 15.15 4.84
N ILE A 75 -3.90 16.28 5.46
CA ILE A 75 -4.55 17.57 5.18
C ILE A 75 -3.70 18.44 4.25
N VAL A 76 -4.36 19.16 3.36
CA VAL A 76 -3.76 20.17 2.49
C VAL A 76 -4.12 21.58 2.95
N LEU A 77 -3.12 22.42 3.21
CA LEU A 77 -3.26 23.87 3.40
C LEU A 77 -2.72 24.56 2.15
N GLU A 78 -3.60 25.21 1.41
CA GLU A 78 -3.23 25.81 0.13
C GLU A 78 -3.66 27.27 0.09
N GLY A 79 -2.71 28.17 -0.13
CA GLY A 79 -3.02 29.55 -0.48
C GLY A 79 -3.32 29.70 -1.97
N GLU A 80 -4.22 30.63 -2.29
CA GLU A 80 -4.54 31.04 -3.67
C GLU A 80 -3.28 31.51 -4.43
N ASN A 81 -2.35 32.18 -3.72
CA ASN A 81 -1.04 32.51 -4.23
C ASN A 81 -0.07 32.80 -3.07
N TYR A 82 1.17 32.33 -3.16
CA TYR A 82 2.17 32.52 -2.09
C TYR A 82 2.48 33.99 -1.77
N SER A 83 2.26 34.89 -2.74
CA SER A 83 2.47 36.32 -2.58
C SER A 83 1.27 37.09 -2.00
N THR A 84 0.12 36.44 -1.84
CA THR A 84 -1.12 37.12 -1.42
C THR A 84 -1.71 36.58 -0.12
N VAL A 85 -1.37 35.35 0.29
CA VAL A 85 -1.81 34.76 1.56
C VAL A 85 -0.72 34.91 2.61
N THR A 86 -1.05 35.57 3.71
CA THR A 86 -0.10 35.92 4.78
C THR A 86 -0.59 35.39 6.12
N PHE A 87 0.25 34.63 6.83
CA PHE A 87 -0.02 34.19 8.20
C PHE A 87 0.73 35.10 9.19
N ASP A 88 -0.02 35.94 9.91
CA ASP A 88 0.47 36.83 10.98
C ASP A 88 -0.03 36.34 12.35
N LEU A 89 0.54 35.21 12.80
CA LEU A 89 -0.01 34.51 13.96
C LEU A 89 0.46 35.12 15.29
N GLY A 90 1.57 35.87 15.28
CA GLY A 90 2.26 36.25 16.52
C GLY A 90 2.63 35.05 17.41
N ASP A 91 2.58 33.83 16.89
CA ASP A 91 2.95 32.57 17.54
C ASP A 91 3.51 31.60 16.48
N THR A 92 4.09 30.48 16.92
CA THR A 92 4.56 29.43 16.03
C THR A 92 3.40 28.63 15.45
N PHE A 93 3.47 28.36 14.15
CA PHE A 93 2.65 27.34 13.51
C PHE A 93 3.28 25.96 13.73
N TYR A 94 2.63 25.09 14.49
CA TYR A 94 3.12 23.75 14.77
C TYR A 94 2.44 22.73 13.85
N MET A 95 3.24 21.90 13.18
CA MET A 95 2.80 20.65 12.58
C MET A 95 3.12 19.52 13.55
N GLY A 96 2.09 19.01 14.22
CA GLY A 96 2.20 18.04 15.31
C GLY A 96 2.47 18.66 16.69
N THR A 97 2.20 17.90 17.75
CA THR A 97 2.42 18.33 19.15
C THR A 97 2.86 17.16 20.04
N ALA A 98 3.26 17.42 21.29
CA ALA A 98 3.59 16.35 22.22
C ALA A 98 2.39 15.40 22.43
N GLY A 99 2.47 14.19 21.89
CA GLY A 99 1.40 13.18 21.94
C GLY A 99 0.47 13.16 20.73
N SER A 100 0.73 13.96 19.68
CA SER A 100 0.00 13.96 18.41
C SER A 100 0.98 14.05 17.26
N ILE A 101 0.97 13.06 16.39
CA ILE A 101 1.77 13.02 15.16
C ILE A 101 0.92 13.67 14.04
N THR A 102 1.58 14.28 13.07
CA THR A 102 0.95 14.77 11.82
C THR A 102 1.67 14.14 10.66
N ASN A 103 0.96 13.40 9.83
CA ASN A 103 1.52 12.70 8.67
C ASN A 103 0.91 13.19 7.36
N ASN A 104 1.62 12.99 6.24
CA ASN A 104 1.09 13.16 4.87
C ASN A 104 0.42 14.52 4.59
N SER A 105 0.82 15.58 5.28
CA SER A 105 0.14 16.88 5.18
C SER A 105 0.94 17.87 4.34
N THR A 106 0.26 18.70 3.56
CA THR A 106 0.89 19.68 2.67
C THR A 106 0.60 21.10 3.11
N ILE A 107 1.61 21.97 3.12
CA ILE A 107 1.45 23.42 3.20
C ILE A 107 2.01 24.01 1.91
N SER A 108 1.18 24.76 1.20
CA SER A 108 1.61 25.44 -0.01
C SER A 108 1.08 26.84 -0.14
N ASN A 109 1.88 27.69 -0.80
CA ASN A 109 1.49 29.03 -1.20
C ASN A 109 1.16 29.99 -0.04
N ILE A 110 2.00 30.02 1.00
CA ILE A 110 1.79 30.87 2.19
C ILE A 110 3.03 31.69 2.52
N THR A 111 2.84 32.98 2.81
CA THR A 111 3.86 33.84 3.43
C THR A 111 3.70 33.83 4.95
N PHE A 112 4.74 33.46 5.69
CA PHE A 112 4.79 33.54 7.14
C PHE A 112 5.43 34.87 7.58
N ILE A 113 4.74 35.61 8.44
CA ILE A 113 5.30 36.82 9.06
C ILE A 113 6.13 36.42 10.29
N PRO A 114 7.35 36.98 10.45
CA PRO A 114 8.23 36.65 11.56
C PRO A 114 7.59 36.96 12.90
N ASN A 115 7.71 36.00 13.82
CA ASN A 115 7.36 36.26 15.20
C ASN A 115 8.45 37.10 15.91
N ALA A 116 8.09 38.27 16.44
CA ALA A 116 9.00 39.07 17.25
C ALA A 116 9.33 38.41 18.61
N ASP A 117 8.47 37.50 19.09
CA ASP A 117 8.76 36.66 20.25
C ASP A 117 9.77 35.55 19.88
N LYS A 118 10.51 35.05 20.88
CA LYS A 118 11.60 34.07 20.72
C LYS A 118 11.14 32.67 20.28
N LYS A 119 10.31 32.53 19.25
CA LYS A 119 9.80 31.26 18.70
C LYS A 119 10.03 31.20 17.18
N ALA A 120 9.88 30.02 16.59
CA ALA A 120 10.00 29.84 15.13
C ALA A 120 8.67 30.18 14.44
N ASP A 121 8.68 30.43 13.13
CA ASP A 121 7.43 30.67 12.38
C ASP A 121 6.72 29.34 12.10
N LEU A 122 7.47 28.34 11.64
CA LEU A 122 7.00 26.96 11.43
C LEU A 122 7.81 25.97 12.28
N ASN A 123 7.10 25.04 12.91
CA ASN A 123 7.69 23.98 13.73
C ASN A 123 7.20 22.61 13.27
N LEU A 124 8.11 21.81 12.73
CA LEU A 124 7.88 20.44 12.28
C LEU A 124 8.19 19.50 13.43
N ARG A 125 7.19 19.22 14.26
CA ARG A 125 7.35 18.47 15.51
C ARG A 125 6.55 17.18 15.50
N TYR A 126 7.25 16.05 15.59
CA TYR A 126 6.64 14.74 15.41
C TYR A 126 5.82 14.66 14.10
N SER A 127 6.31 15.28 13.03
CA SER A 127 5.69 15.24 11.69
C SER A 127 6.42 14.28 10.78
N SER A 128 5.67 13.49 10.01
CA SER A 128 6.28 12.67 8.96
C SER A 128 5.62 12.88 7.61
N ASP A 129 6.36 12.66 6.53
CA ASP A 129 5.80 12.63 5.18
C ASP A 129 5.09 13.94 4.76
N CYS A 130 5.41 15.06 5.42
CA CYS A 130 4.78 16.34 5.12
C CYS A 130 5.54 17.10 4.03
N ILE A 131 4.82 17.88 3.22
CA ILE A 131 5.38 18.71 2.14
C ILE A 131 5.14 20.18 2.46
N ILE A 132 6.21 20.97 2.41
CA ILE A 132 6.15 22.43 2.55
C ILE A 132 6.70 23.00 1.25
N LYS A 133 5.80 23.56 0.42
CA LYS A 133 6.16 24.01 -0.91
C LYS A 133 5.72 25.42 -1.22
N ASN A 134 6.53 26.16 -1.96
CA ASN A 134 6.17 27.49 -2.45
C ASN A 134 5.73 28.45 -1.32
N CYS A 135 6.38 28.38 -0.16
CA CYS A 135 6.15 29.29 0.97
C CYS A 135 7.25 30.34 1.08
N GLU A 136 6.93 31.50 1.65
CA GLU A 136 7.90 32.54 1.98
C GLU A 136 8.04 32.71 3.50
N PHE A 137 9.29 32.66 3.96
CA PHE A 137 9.71 32.98 5.32
C PHE A 137 10.70 34.14 5.24
N SER A 138 10.28 35.34 5.61
CA SER A 138 11.10 36.52 5.44
C SER A 138 11.00 37.55 6.56
N GLY A 139 12.15 38.13 6.95
CA GLY A 139 12.25 39.21 7.93
C GLY A 139 13.06 38.88 9.18
N LYS A 140 13.23 39.88 10.05
CA LYS A 140 14.27 39.89 11.08
C LYS A 140 13.76 39.41 12.43
N GLN A 141 14.01 38.15 12.78
CA GLN A 141 13.70 37.59 14.10
C GLN A 141 14.93 37.03 14.81
N THR A 142 14.75 36.57 16.06
CA THR A 142 15.84 36.07 16.93
C THR A 142 15.83 34.55 17.09
N ARG A 143 15.17 33.86 16.16
CA ARG A 143 14.95 32.42 16.10
C ARG A 143 14.91 31.93 14.65
N PRO A 144 15.04 30.60 14.41
CA PRO A 144 14.92 30.05 13.07
C PRO A 144 13.53 30.29 12.47
N PHE A 145 13.44 30.40 11.15
CA PHE A 145 12.14 30.41 10.46
C PHE A 145 11.45 29.05 10.61
N ILE A 146 12.17 27.98 10.30
CA ILE A 146 11.66 26.60 10.33
C ILE A 146 12.46 25.80 11.35
N ASP A 147 11.77 25.12 12.27
CA ASP A 147 12.38 24.34 13.34
C ASP A 147 11.90 22.89 13.29
N PHE A 148 12.80 21.97 12.94
CA PHE A 148 12.60 20.52 13.07
C PHE A 148 12.87 20.14 14.52
N TYR A 149 11.81 19.87 15.27
CA TYR A 149 11.87 19.76 16.72
C TYR A 149 11.36 18.39 17.20
N ASN A 150 12.22 17.60 17.83
CA ASN A 150 11.89 16.27 18.39
C ASN A 150 11.05 15.38 17.44
N GLY A 151 11.67 14.70 16.47
CA GLY A 151 11.02 13.58 15.76
C GLY A 151 10.31 13.90 14.44
N GLY A 152 10.68 14.98 13.75
CA GLY A 152 10.19 15.25 12.38
C GLY A 152 11.03 14.52 11.31
N SER A 153 10.47 13.51 10.65
CA SER A 153 11.17 12.65 9.67
C SER A 153 10.52 12.61 8.30
N ASN A 154 11.29 12.34 7.24
CA ASN A 154 10.76 12.17 5.87
C ASN A 154 9.93 13.34 5.33
N ASN A 155 10.13 14.56 5.83
CA ASN A 155 9.43 15.74 5.33
C ASN A 155 10.19 16.35 4.14
N THR A 156 9.47 17.01 3.24
CA THR A 156 10.03 17.65 2.04
C THR A 156 9.81 19.16 2.08
N LEU A 157 10.88 19.94 1.92
CA LEU A 157 10.85 21.38 1.70
C LEU A 157 11.33 21.67 0.27
N VAL A 158 10.46 22.26 -0.55
CA VAL A 158 10.76 22.54 -1.97
C VAL A 158 10.18 23.87 -2.45
N PHE A 159 10.89 24.62 -3.30
CA PHE A 159 10.43 25.92 -3.83
C PHE A 159 10.16 27.00 -2.78
N ASN A 160 10.79 26.95 -1.61
CA ASN A 160 10.56 27.95 -0.56
C ASN A 160 11.57 29.11 -0.61
N GLN A 161 11.11 30.29 -0.22
CA GLN A 161 11.94 31.48 0.00
C GLN A 161 12.27 31.60 1.49
N ILE A 162 13.54 31.49 1.88
CA ILE A 162 13.98 31.53 3.28
C ILE A 162 15.03 32.63 3.42
N LYS A 163 14.59 33.85 3.76
CA LYS A 163 15.43 35.04 3.60
C LYS A 163 15.38 36.08 4.72
N ASP A 164 16.45 36.86 4.83
CA ASP A 164 16.57 38.05 5.68
C ASP A 164 16.42 37.78 7.19
N ASN A 165 16.69 36.55 7.68
CA ASN A 165 16.66 36.27 9.10
C ASN A 165 17.91 36.80 9.83
N ALA A 166 17.70 37.49 10.95
CA ALA A 166 18.80 37.88 11.83
C ALA A 166 19.35 36.71 12.67
N ASP A 167 18.69 35.54 12.66
CA ASP A 167 19.19 34.27 13.23
C ASP A 167 19.42 33.21 12.13
N ARG A 168 18.55 32.20 12.03
CA ARG A 168 18.75 31.02 11.19
C ARG A 168 17.65 30.83 10.15
N GLY A 169 17.96 30.29 8.98
CA GLY A 169 16.92 29.79 8.08
C GLY A 169 16.21 28.59 8.71
N ILE A 170 16.93 27.47 8.79
CA ILE A 170 16.43 26.21 9.34
C ILE A 170 17.21 25.82 10.58
N ARG A 171 16.53 25.24 11.56
CA ARG A 171 17.16 24.59 12.71
C ARG A 171 16.69 23.15 12.86
N PHE A 172 17.65 22.30 13.15
CA PHE A 172 17.45 20.93 13.58
C PHE A 172 17.77 20.81 15.08
N TYR A 173 16.76 20.50 15.91
CA TYR A 173 16.93 20.52 17.36
C TYR A 173 16.29 19.31 18.05
N ASN A 174 17.10 18.57 18.80
CA ASN A 174 16.63 17.53 19.72
C ASN A 174 16.80 17.98 21.17
N GLY A 175 15.67 18.18 21.86
CA GLY A 175 15.63 18.67 23.24
C GLY A 175 15.73 17.59 24.32
N SER A 176 15.63 16.31 23.96
CA SER A 176 15.58 15.20 24.92
C SER A 176 16.91 14.43 24.93
N ALA A 177 17.75 14.70 25.94
CA ALA A 177 18.97 13.94 26.14
C ALA A 177 18.64 12.46 26.44
N GLY A 178 18.92 11.56 25.50
CA GLY A 178 19.04 10.12 25.78
C GLY A 178 17.94 9.19 25.27
N VAL A 179 16.98 9.65 24.47
CA VAL A 179 16.09 8.75 23.70
C VAL A 179 16.04 9.24 22.25
N TYR A 180 16.88 8.62 21.42
CA TYR A 180 17.07 8.93 20.01
C TYR A 180 15.92 8.38 19.18
N ASN A 181 14.93 9.20 18.81
CA ASN A 181 13.90 8.79 17.84
C ASN A 181 13.47 10.00 16.97
N GLY A 182 13.87 10.02 15.69
CA GLY A 182 12.95 10.43 14.63
C GLY A 182 13.21 11.71 13.81
N ILE A 183 14.35 12.42 13.89
CA ILE A 183 14.66 13.43 12.84
C ILE A 183 15.60 12.78 11.84
N ALA A 184 15.04 12.28 10.74
CA ALA A 184 15.76 11.55 9.71
C ALA A 184 15.04 11.67 8.36
N ASP A 185 15.76 11.39 7.28
CA ASP A 185 15.24 11.30 5.91
C ASP A 185 14.50 12.54 5.38
N ASN A 186 14.72 13.72 5.98
CA ASN A 186 14.10 14.95 5.46
C ASN A 186 14.79 15.37 4.16
N ARG A 187 14.03 15.84 3.18
CA ARG A 187 14.53 16.29 1.87
C ARG A 187 14.32 17.79 1.71
N ILE A 188 15.40 18.52 1.45
CA ILE A 188 15.36 19.98 1.34
C ILE A 188 16.10 20.34 0.06
N TYR A 189 15.37 20.72 -0.98
CA TYR A 189 15.94 21.01 -2.30
C TYR A 189 15.11 22.05 -3.04
N LEU A 190 15.70 22.74 -4.03
CA LEU A 190 15.09 23.83 -4.79
C LEU A 190 14.52 24.96 -3.91
N ASN A 191 15.18 25.29 -2.80
CA ASN A 191 14.83 26.44 -1.96
C ASN A 191 15.87 27.56 -2.12
N ASN A 192 15.48 28.79 -1.79
CA ASN A 192 16.36 29.95 -1.77
C ASN A 192 16.72 30.34 -0.33
N PHE A 193 18.01 30.29 0.01
CA PHE A 193 18.54 30.80 1.27
C PHE A 193 19.31 32.10 1.02
N GLN A 194 18.81 33.21 1.59
CA GLN A 194 19.36 34.55 1.32
C GLN A 194 19.43 35.42 2.57
N ASN A 195 20.54 36.12 2.79
CA ASN A 195 20.74 37.10 3.87
C ASN A 195 20.41 36.59 5.30
N ASN A 196 20.50 35.28 5.55
CA ASN A 196 20.36 34.72 6.89
C ASN A 196 21.71 34.80 7.63
N THR A 197 21.72 35.09 8.94
CA THR A 197 22.99 35.04 9.72
C THR A 197 23.63 33.65 9.65
N GLN A 198 22.82 32.59 9.77
CA GLN A 198 23.18 31.20 9.48
C GLN A 198 22.09 30.57 8.62
N ASP A 199 22.44 29.78 7.61
CA ASP A 199 21.40 29.20 6.74
C ASP A 199 20.75 27.99 7.42
N VAL A 200 21.59 27.12 7.98
CA VAL A 200 21.20 25.89 8.68
C VAL A 200 22.01 25.76 9.96
N TYR A 201 21.41 25.19 11.00
CA TYR A 201 22.10 24.87 12.24
C TYR A 201 21.51 23.63 12.92
N GLU A 202 22.37 22.76 13.42
CA GLU A 202 21.98 21.63 14.26
C GLU A 202 22.41 21.79 15.72
N LYS A 203 21.64 21.17 16.63
CA LYS A 203 22.04 20.99 18.03
C LYS A 203 21.44 19.74 18.63
N GLY A 204 22.32 18.91 19.20
CA GLY A 204 21.95 17.67 19.89
C GLY A 204 21.78 16.47 18.96
N MET A 205 22.47 16.44 17.82
CA MET A 205 22.37 15.40 16.77
C MET A 205 23.57 14.45 16.68
N GLU A 206 24.52 14.53 17.62
CA GLU A 206 25.71 13.68 17.66
C GLU A 206 25.35 12.17 17.63
N ASN A 207 25.87 11.44 16.63
CA ASN A 207 25.72 9.98 16.38
C ASN A 207 24.46 9.50 15.64
N MET A 208 23.77 10.32 14.83
CA MET A 208 22.75 9.81 13.91
C MET A 208 23.34 9.35 12.56
N PRO A 209 22.90 8.20 12.01
CA PRO A 209 23.19 7.84 10.62
C PRO A 209 22.40 8.78 9.70
N ASN A 210 23.08 9.81 9.20
CA ASN A 210 22.75 10.62 8.01
C ASN A 210 21.26 11.04 7.82
N PRO A 211 20.80 12.20 8.34
CA PRO A 211 19.36 12.43 8.51
C PRO A 211 18.70 13.45 7.56
N VAL A 212 19.43 14.11 6.66
CA VAL A 212 18.89 15.16 5.77
C VAL A 212 19.54 15.11 4.39
N TYR A 213 18.73 15.08 3.34
CA TYR A 213 19.16 15.17 1.95
C TYR A 213 18.97 16.60 1.44
N TRP A 214 20.03 17.20 0.91
CA TRP A 214 20.03 18.58 0.40
C TRP A 214 19.79 18.68 -1.11
N HIS A 215 19.27 17.61 -1.72
CA HIS A 215 19.01 17.51 -3.16
C HIS A 215 17.74 16.72 -3.46
N SER A 216 17.26 16.80 -4.71
CA SER A 216 16.09 16.06 -5.19
C SER A 216 16.26 14.54 -4.99
N PRO A 217 15.17 13.78 -4.73
CA PRO A 217 15.27 12.34 -4.50
C PRO A 217 15.76 11.56 -5.72
N GLU A 218 15.51 12.09 -6.91
CA GLU A 218 15.93 11.58 -8.21
C GLU A 218 16.39 12.71 -9.13
N PRO A 219 17.14 12.42 -10.21
CA PRO A 219 17.50 13.42 -11.20
C PRO A 219 16.26 14.03 -11.85
N LEU A 220 16.17 15.36 -11.86
CA LEU A 220 15.07 16.10 -12.48
C LEU A 220 15.49 16.60 -13.86
N ALA A 221 14.54 16.67 -14.79
CA ALA A 221 14.71 17.40 -16.04
C ALA A 221 14.42 18.89 -15.80
N TYR A 222 15.35 19.77 -16.16
CA TYR A 222 15.21 21.20 -15.92
C TYR A 222 15.83 22.04 -17.03
N THR A 223 15.31 23.25 -17.21
CA THR A 223 15.86 24.23 -18.14
C THR A 223 16.53 25.36 -17.37
N TYR A 224 17.81 25.62 -17.67
CA TYR A 224 18.59 26.74 -17.13
C TYR A 224 19.20 27.55 -18.27
N LYS A 225 18.99 28.88 -18.26
CA LYS A 225 19.43 29.81 -19.33
C LYS A 225 19.07 29.33 -20.75
N GLY A 226 17.89 28.73 -20.90
CA GLY A 226 17.35 28.26 -22.18
C GLY A 226 17.96 26.95 -22.71
N LYS A 227 18.73 26.21 -21.89
CA LYS A 227 19.20 24.86 -22.21
C LYS A 227 18.62 23.86 -21.22
N THR A 228 18.29 22.67 -21.71
CA THR A 228 17.75 21.58 -20.91
C THR A 228 18.86 20.64 -20.43
N PHE A 229 18.77 20.24 -19.17
CA PHE A 229 19.69 19.35 -18.48
C PHE A 229 18.89 18.31 -17.68
N THR A 230 19.58 17.28 -17.22
CA THR A 230 19.03 16.27 -16.30
C THR A 230 20.06 15.99 -15.23
N GLY A 231 19.66 16.08 -13.97
CA GLY A 231 20.57 15.90 -12.85
C GLY A 231 19.87 16.10 -11.51
N TYR A 232 20.57 15.76 -10.42
CA TYR A 232 20.13 16.11 -9.08
C TYR A 232 20.18 17.63 -8.90
N MET A 233 19.20 18.17 -8.20
CA MET A 233 19.11 19.62 -7.94
C MET A 233 19.07 19.87 -6.44
N GLY A 234 19.98 20.71 -5.95
CA GLY A 234 20.06 21.14 -4.55
C GLY A 234 19.36 22.48 -4.30
N ASN A 235 19.91 23.30 -3.42
CA ASN A 235 19.35 24.60 -3.04
C ASN A 235 20.21 25.76 -3.52
N TYR A 236 19.59 26.95 -3.62
CA TYR A 236 20.35 28.18 -3.81
C TYR A 236 20.80 28.75 -2.47
N TRP A 237 22.10 29.03 -2.36
CA TRP A 237 22.70 29.65 -1.19
C TRP A 237 23.38 30.95 -1.60
N ASP A 238 22.96 32.09 -1.04
CA ASP A 238 23.56 33.39 -1.36
C ASP A 238 25.06 33.52 -1.04
N LYS A 239 25.54 32.70 -0.08
CA LYS A 239 26.95 32.59 0.32
C LYS A 239 27.75 31.60 -0.54
N TYR A 240 27.12 30.83 -1.42
CA TYR A 240 27.82 29.92 -2.30
C TYR A 240 28.66 30.68 -3.33
N THR A 241 29.93 30.30 -3.45
CA THR A 241 30.92 30.97 -4.31
C THR A 241 31.65 30.00 -5.24
N GLY A 242 31.13 28.78 -5.38
CA GLY A 242 31.68 27.78 -6.28
C GLY A 242 31.51 28.15 -7.76
N VAL A 243 32.00 27.26 -8.62
CA VAL A 243 31.99 27.45 -10.08
C VAL A 243 31.02 26.47 -10.73
N ASP A 244 30.48 26.87 -11.87
CA ASP A 244 29.72 26.03 -12.79
C ASP A 244 30.48 26.01 -14.13
N ALA A 245 31.40 25.06 -14.25
CA ALA A 245 32.30 24.94 -15.38
C ALA A 245 31.62 24.25 -16.58
N ASN A 246 30.62 23.41 -16.32
CA ASN A 246 29.90 22.67 -17.35
C ASN A 246 28.70 23.49 -17.92
N GLY A 247 28.29 24.56 -17.23
CA GLY A 247 27.23 25.48 -17.62
C GLY A 247 25.82 24.92 -17.44
N ASP A 248 25.62 23.89 -16.62
CA ASP A 248 24.33 23.27 -16.34
C ASP A 248 23.53 24.03 -15.27
N GLY A 249 24.14 24.99 -14.58
CA GLY A 249 23.50 25.76 -13.53
C GLY A 249 23.57 25.10 -12.15
N ILE A 250 24.28 23.99 -12.00
CA ILE A 250 24.61 23.34 -10.73
C ILE A 250 26.09 23.59 -10.44
N GLY A 251 26.41 23.90 -9.19
CA GLY A 251 27.78 24.15 -8.79
C GLY A 251 28.61 22.86 -8.73
N ASP A 252 29.82 22.88 -9.29
CA ASP A 252 30.71 21.71 -9.38
C ASP A 252 31.42 21.36 -8.04
N THR A 253 31.24 22.19 -7.01
CA THR A 253 31.77 21.95 -5.66
C THR A 253 30.66 21.95 -4.63
N PRO A 254 30.62 21.01 -3.68
CA PRO A 254 29.61 21.01 -2.63
C PRO A 254 29.61 22.28 -1.77
N TYR A 255 28.45 22.69 -1.29
CA TYR A 255 28.29 23.72 -0.26
C TYR A 255 28.30 23.07 1.12
N ASP A 256 29.30 23.39 1.93
CA ASP A 256 29.50 22.84 3.28
C ASP A 256 28.51 23.47 4.27
N LEU A 257 27.68 22.63 4.89
CA LEU A 257 26.71 23.00 5.93
C LEU A 257 27.19 22.59 7.33
N GLY A 258 28.47 22.25 7.47
CA GLY A 258 29.09 21.83 8.71
C GLY A 258 28.51 20.52 9.23
N ASP A 259 28.08 20.51 10.49
CA ASP A 259 27.53 19.30 11.11
C ASP A 259 26.18 18.87 10.48
N CYS A 260 25.52 19.75 9.69
CA CYS A 260 24.29 19.44 8.95
C CYS A 260 24.53 18.71 7.61
N GLY A 261 25.78 18.38 7.28
CA GLY A 261 26.17 17.73 6.02
C GLY A 261 26.61 18.73 4.96
N GLN A 262 26.36 18.41 3.69
CA GLN A 262 26.69 19.26 2.56
C GLN A 262 25.62 19.15 1.47
N ASP A 263 25.44 20.23 0.72
CA ASP A 263 24.67 20.22 -0.54
C ASP A 263 25.65 19.95 -1.68
N ASP A 264 25.58 18.75 -2.26
CA ASP A 264 26.43 18.32 -3.37
C ASP A 264 26.03 18.93 -4.72
N TYR A 265 24.84 19.54 -4.80
CA TYR A 265 24.26 20.06 -6.04
C TYR A 265 23.74 21.51 -5.87
N PRO A 266 24.55 22.44 -5.33
CA PRO A 266 24.09 23.80 -5.05
C PRO A 266 23.70 24.52 -6.34
N LEU A 267 22.57 25.23 -6.32
CA LEU A 267 22.11 25.99 -7.48
C LEU A 267 22.95 27.26 -7.67
N MET A 268 23.30 27.56 -8.92
CA MET A 268 24.06 28.77 -9.28
C MET A 268 23.21 30.05 -9.31
N ALA A 269 21.88 29.92 -9.26
CA ALA A 269 20.94 31.03 -9.21
C ALA A 269 19.73 30.63 -8.35
N PRO A 270 18.89 31.59 -7.93
CA PRO A 270 17.63 31.30 -7.28
C PRO A 270 16.77 30.33 -8.10
N PHE A 271 16.02 29.43 -7.45
CA PHE A 271 15.30 28.32 -8.10
C PHE A 271 14.33 28.77 -9.21
N GLU A 272 13.84 30.01 -9.16
CA GLU A 272 12.96 30.61 -10.18
C GLU A 272 13.65 30.80 -11.54
N ASN A 273 14.98 30.69 -11.58
CA ASN A 273 15.77 30.71 -12.82
C ASN A 273 15.86 29.33 -13.48
N TYR A 274 15.23 28.32 -12.87
CA TYR A 274 15.16 26.95 -13.35
C TYR A 274 13.69 26.64 -13.64
N THR A 275 13.40 26.25 -14.87
CA THR A 275 12.10 25.68 -15.20
C THR A 275 12.22 24.18 -15.00
N ILE A 276 11.70 23.69 -13.88
CA ILE A 276 11.55 22.26 -13.67
C ILE A 276 10.49 21.78 -14.65
N THR A 277 10.81 20.77 -15.43
CA THR A 277 9.78 20.06 -16.18
C THR A 277 9.08 19.21 -15.13
N GLU A 278 7.84 19.54 -14.77
CA GLU A 278 7.10 18.83 -13.70
C GLU A 278 7.12 17.32 -13.93
N SER A 279 6.88 16.57 -12.85
CA SER A 279 6.84 15.10 -12.83
C SER A 279 6.24 14.54 -14.12
N PRO A 280 6.86 13.53 -14.73
CA PRO A 280 6.34 13.00 -15.99
C PRO A 280 4.91 12.53 -15.76
N SER A 281 3.96 12.99 -16.59
CA SER A 281 2.57 12.55 -16.56
C SER A 281 2.52 11.02 -16.46
N GLU A 282 1.63 10.49 -15.65
CA GLU A 282 1.65 9.07 -15.28
C GLU A 282 0.45 8.33 -15.83
N LEU A 283 0.66 7.07 -16.24
CA LEU A 283 -0.40 6.11 -16.50
C LEU A 283 -0.45 5.07 -15.38
N PHE A 284 -1.61 4.89 -14.78
CA PHE A 284 -1.82 3.88 -13.74
C PHE A 284 -3.22 3.26 -13.84
N PHE A 285 -3.42 2.19 -13.08
CA PHE A 285 -4.66 1.42 -13.09
C PHE A 285 -5.41 1.57 -11.76
N GLU A 286 -6.73 1.69 -11.83
CA GLU A 286 -7.61 1.68 -10.65
C GLU A 286 -8.71 0.61 -10.76
N PRO A 287 -8.83 -0.30 -9.77
CA PRO A 287 -7.94 -0.43 -8.61
C PRO A 287 -6.54 -0.94 -9.02
N SER A 288 -5.51 -0.51 -8.29
CA SER A 288 -4.11 -0.93 -8.51
C SER A 288 -3.86 -2.41 -8.17
N ASP A 289 -4.73 -3.03 -7.39
CA ASP A 289 -4.77 -4.47 -7.14
C ASP A 289 -6.20 -5.00 -7.31
N THR A 290 -6.35 -6.06 -8.10
CA THR A 290 -7.64 -6.73 -8.35
C THR A 290 -7.61 -8.18 -7.94
N VAL A 291 -8.63 -8.61 -7.20
CA VAL A 291 -8.84 -10.02 -6.81
C VAL A 291 -10.08 -10.55 -7.50
N MET A 292 -9.91 -11.57 -8.35
CA MET A 292 -11.00 -12.34 -8.98
C MET A 292 -11.16 -13.67 -8.25
N ALA A 293 -12.39 -14.12 -8.00
CA ALA A 293 -12.70 -15.21 -7.07
C ALA A 293 -12.20 -16.59 -7.53
N GLY A 294 -12.03 -16.80 -8.83
CA GLY A 294 -11.58 -18.04 -9.44
C GLY A 294 -11.77 -18.03 -10.96
N PRO A 295 -11.25 -19.02 -11.70
CA PRO A 295 -11.35 -19.08 -13.16
C PRO A 295 -12.78 -18.89 -13.69
N GLY A 296 -12.92 -18.08 -14.74
CA GLY A 296 -14.20 -17.68 -15.33
C GLY A 296 -14.83 -16.44 -14.68
N ASP A 297 -14.28 -15.96 -13.56
CA ASP A 297 -14.68 -14.69 -12.97
C ASP A 297 -14.13 -13.51 -13.76
N THR A 298 -14.84 -12.37 -13.69
CA THR A 298 -14.56 -11.18 -14.49
C THR A 298 -14.39 -9.94 -13.62
N ALA A 299 -13.52 -9.02 -14.03
CA ALA A 299 -13.33 -7.73 -13.37
C ALA A 299 -13.20 -6.60 -14.40
N GLU A 300 -13.40 -5.36 -13.94
CA GLU A 300 -13.14 -4.14 -14.71
C GLU A 300 -12.10 -3.31 -13.97
N ILE A 301 -11.10 -2.80 -14.71
CA ILE A 301 -10.04 -1.93 -14.20
C ILE A 301 -9.94 -0.70 -15.10
N GLU A 302 -9.93 0.48 -14.52
CA GLU A 302 -9.74 1.73 -15.26
C GLU A 302 -8.25 1.99 -15.48
N LEU A 303 -7.87 2.38 -16.68
CA LEU A 303 -6.55 2.96 -16.98
C LEU A 303 -6.69 4.47 -16.98
N LEU A 304 -5.93 5.17 -16.13
CA LEU A 304 -5.99 6.62 -15.94
C LEU A 304 -4.68 7.28 -16.37
N ALA A 305 -4.78 8.53 -16.82
CA ALA A 305 -3.66 9.45 -16.96
C ALA A 305 -3.76 10.56 -15.92
N ASP A 306 -2.65 10.87 -15.25
CA ASP A 306 -2.57 11.96 -14.27
C ASP A 306 -1.47 12.96 -14.61
N GLU A 307 -1.68 14.19 -14.14
CA GLU A 307 -0.84 15.36 -14.36
C GLU A 307 -0.60 15.64 -15.87
N LEU A 308 -1.67 16.02 -16.61
CA LEU A 308 -1.61 16.37 -18.04
C LEU A 308 -1.54 17.90 -18.26
N PRO A 309 -0.37 18.55 -18.12
CA PRO A 309 -0.25 20.01 -18.11
C PRO A 309 -0.71 20.68 -19.42
N GLU A 310 -0.59 19.98 -20.55
CA GLU A 310 -0.92 20.48 -21.90
C GLU A 310 -2.08 19.71 -22.54
N GLY A 311 -2.86 18.97 -21.74
CA GLY A 311 -3.93 18.09 -22.25
C GLY A 311 -3.38 16.93 -23.08
N PHE A 312 -4.22 16.33 -23.93
CA PHE A 312 -3.75 15.37 -24.93
C PHE A 312 -4.68 15.28 -26.15
N SER A 313 -4.08 15.11 -27.33
CA SER A 313 -4.84 14.94 -28.58
C SER A 313 -5.09 13.49 -28.94
N THR A 314 -4.09 12.61 -28.77
CA THR A 314 -4.15 11.21 -29.21
C THR A 314 -3.25 10.30 -28.40
N TYR A 315 -3.65 9.04 -28.26
CA TYR A 315 -2.79 7.99 -27.73
C TYR A 315 -2.88 6.68 -28.52
N VAL A 316 -1.79 5.90 -28.45
CA VAL A 316 -1.68 4.50 -28.87
C VAL A 316 -0.95 3.77 -27.74
N LEU A 317 -1.66 2.88 -27.07
CA LEU A 317 -1.19 2.17 -25.87
C LEU A 317 -1.32 0.67 -26.09
N ASN A 318 -0.34 -0.10 -25.59
CA ASN A 318 -0.37 -1.56 -25.59
C ASN A 318 -0.54 -2.04 -24.15
N ILE A 319 -1.69 -2.67 -23.88
CA ILE A 319 -2.05 -3.20 -22.55
C ILE A 319 -1.86 -4.71 -22.59
N SER A 320 -1.17 -5.28 -21.61
CA SER A 320 -0.85 -6.71 -21.60
C SER A 320 -0.97 -7.33 -20.21
N VAL A 321 -1.49 -8.55 -20.16
CA VAL A 321 -1.42 -9.44 -19.00
C VAL A 321 -0.09 -10.19 -19.04
N THR A 322 0.67 -10.18 -17.95
CA THR A 322 2.02 -10.78 -17.92
C THR A 322 2.00 -12.30 -17.96
N ASP A 323 0.99 -12.96 -17.39
CA ASP A 323 0.78 -14.41 -17.46
C ASP A 323 -0.59 -14.75 -18.11
N PRO A 324 -0.59 -15.15 -19.40
CA PRO A 324 -1.83 -15.44 -20.13
C PRO A 324 -2.51 -16.76 -19.71
N GLU A 325 -1.89 -17.60 -18.88
CA GLU A 325 -2.54 -18.77 -18.30
C GLU A 325 -3.42 -18.39 -17.09
N ILE A 326 -3.17 -17.21 -16.50
CA ILE A 326 -3.86 -16.72 -15.30
C ILE A 326 -5.06 -15.83 -15.65
N ALA A 327 -4.91 -14.93 -16.61
CA ALA A 327 -5.98 -14.04 -17.05
C ALA A 327 -5.81 -13.61 -18.51
N ARG A 328 -6.89 -13.09 -19.09
CA ARG A 328 -6.88 -12.42 -20.40
C ARG A 328 -7.73 -11.17 -20.38
N ILE A 329 -7.46 -10.26 -21.32
CA ILE A 329 -8.30 -9.11 -21.58
C ILE A 329 -9.53 -9.59 -22.34
N SER A 330 -10.70 -9.33 -21.79
CA SER A 330 -12.01 -9.77 -22.30
C SER A 330 -12.86 -8.63 -22.86
N GLY A 331 -12.50 -7.37 -22.55
CA GLY A 331 -13.18 -6.19 -23.07
C GLY A 331 -12.34 -4.93 -22.96
N VAL A 332 -12.67 -3.94 -23.79
CA VAL A 332 -12.18 -2.56 -23.67
C VAL A 332 -13.36 -1.65 -23.95
N SER A 333 -13.60 -0.70 -23.05
CA SER A 333 -14.54 0.39 -23.27
C SER A 333 -13.81 1.74 -23.14
N PHE A 334 -14.32 2.75 -23.85
CA PHE A 334 -13.72 4.06 -23.89
C PHE A 334 -14.67 5.09 -23.27
N PRO A 335 -14.12 6.12 -22.62
CA PRO A 335 -14.89 7.20 -22.00
C PRO A 335 -15.60 8.07 -23.04
N ALA A 336 -16.59 8.83 -22.59
CA ALA A 336 -17.42 9.66 -23.46
C ALA A 336 -16.68 10.83 -24.13
N TRP A 337 -15.52 11.24 -23.58
CA TRP A 337 -14.70 12.29 -24.18
C TRP A 337 -14.03 11.82 -25.49
N ALA A 338 -13.84 10.50 -25.68
CA ALA A 338 -13.09 9.96 -26.80
C ALA A 338 -13.89 10.03 -28.12
N ASP A 339 -13.39 10.82 -29.08
CA ASP A 339 -14.07 11.05 -30.36
C ASP A 339 -13.90 9.92 -31.37
N THR A 340 -12.69 9.37 -31.43
CA THR A 340 -12.39 8.18 -32.24
C THR A 340 -11.70 7.16 -31.36
N THR A 341 -12.04 5.89 -31.54
CA THR A 341 -11.53 4.80 -30.72
C THR A 341 -11.30 3.55 -31.56
N SER A 342 -10.30 2.75 -31.20
CA SER A 342 -10.10 1.41 -31.76
C SER A 342 -9.34 0.53 -30.80
N SER A 343 -9.61 -0.77 -30.84
CA SER A 343 -8.81 -1.79 -30.18
C SER A 343 -8.49 -2.93 -31.15
N THR A 344 -7.41 -3.67 -30.90
CA THR A 344 -7.15 -4.95 -31.58
C THR A 344 -8.14 -6.04 -31.13
N GLU A 345 -8.04 -7.23 -31.71
CA GLU A 345 -8.94 -8.34 -31.44
C GLU A 345 -8.87 -8.79 -29.97
N ILE A 346 -10.05 -9.06 -29.39
CA ILE A 346 -10.28 -9.48 -28.01
C ILE A 346 -11.21 -10.72 -28.07
N PRO A 347 -11.06 -11.73 -27.20
CA PRO A 347 -10.18 -11.76 -26.04
C PRO A 347 -8.72 -12.08 -26.38
N ALA A 348 -7.79 -11.43 -25.70
CA ALA A 348 -6.34 -11.56 -25.95
C ALA A 348 -5.53 -11.32 -24.67
N ALA A 349 -4.28 -11.82 -24.66
CA ALA A 349 -3.33 -11.51 -23.59
C ALA A 349 -2.77 -10.08 -23.69
N SER A 350 -2.81 -9.49 -24.88
CA SER A 350 -2.33 -8.15 -25.17
C SER A 350 -3.27 -7.47 -26.17
N VAL A 351 -3.58 -6.20 -25.93
CA VAL A 351 -4.44 -5.39 -26.78
C VAL A 351 -3.80 -4.03 -27.03
N GLU A 352 -3.74 -3.62 -28.29
CA GLU A 352 -3.44 -2.24 -28.66
C GLU A 352 -4.74 -1.43 -28.62
N ILE A 353 -4.75 -0.30 -27.92
CA ILE A 353 -5.87 0.62 -27.87
C ILE A 353 -5.46 1.99 -28.40
N LYS A 354 -6.40 2.66 -29.06
CA LYS A 354 -6.21 4.01 -29.61
C LYS A 354 -7.43 4.84 -29.27
N ALA A 355 -7.20 6.09 -28.89
CA ALA A 355 -8.25 7.09 -28.85
C ALA A 355 -7.74 8.49 -29.21
N SER A 356 -8.67 9.38 -29.53
CA SER A 356 -8.41 10.79 -29.81
C SER A 356 -9.39 11.71 -29.09
N ASP A 357 -8.91 12.85 -28.62
CA ASP A 357 -9.72 13.97 -28.13
C ASP A 357 -9.66 15.12 -29.14
N LEU A 358 -10.39 14.98 -30.25
CA LEU A 358 -10.41 15.97 -31.34
C LEU A 358 -11.19 17.23 -30.97
N ASN A 359 -12.09 17.12 -29.99
CA ASN A 359 -12.93 18.20 -29.50
C ASN A 359 -12.39 18.89 -28.24
N GLN A 360 -11.18 18.52 -27.76
CA GLN A 360 -10.52 19.08 -26.58
C GLN A 360 -11.43 19.08 -25.34
N GLN A 361 -12.04 17.92 -25.07
CA GLN A 361 -12.85 17.70 -23.88
C GLN A 361 -11.98 17.48 -22.63
N VAL A 362 -10.73 17.04 -22.80
CA VAL A 362 -9.71 16.91 -21.75
C VAL A 362 -8.79 18.12 -21.85
N GLU A 363 -9.00 19.09 -20.98
CA GLU A 363 -8.27 20.36 -21.01
C GLU A 363 -6.88 20.28 -20.35
N ALA A 364 -6.02 21.24 -20.68
CA ALA A 364 -4.74 21.46 -20.02
C ALA A 364 -4.86 21.53 -18.49
N GLY A 365 -4.01 20.79 -17.79
CA GLY A 365 -4.04 20.64 -16.33
C GLY A 365 -4.98 19.56 -15.82
N ALA A 366 -5.58 18.75 -16.71
CA ALA A 366 -6.41 17.63 -16.29
C ALA A 366 -5.60 16.56 -15.52
N SER A 367 -6.25 15.98 -14.52
CA SER A 367 -5.70 14.97 -13.62
C SER A 367 -6.70 13.83 -13.46
N ASN A 368 -6.19 12.62 -13.18
CA ASN A 368 -7.01 11.41 -13.01
C ASN A 368 -8.02 11.18 -14.15
N VAL A 369 -7.57 11.35 -15.40
CA VAL A 369 -8.41 11.18 -16.58
C VAL A 369 -8.47 9.71 -16.97
N THR A 370 -9.63 9.07 -16.84
CA THR A 370 -9.85 7.72 -17.35
C THR A 370 -9.64 7.70 -18.87
N LEU A 371 -8.71 6.88 -19.34
CA LEU A 371 -8.39 6.68 -20.75
C LEU A 371 -9.21 5.54 -21.37
N ALA A 372 -9.37 4.44 -20.63
CA ALA A 372 -10.14 3.27 -21.02
C ALA A 372 -10.50 2.43 -19.79
N THR A 373 -11.58 1.65 -19.87
CA THR A 373 -11.89 0.60 -18.89
C THR A 373 -11.61 -0.76 -19.51
N ILE A 374 -10.80 -1.55 -18.82
CA ILE A 374 -10.29 -2.85 -19.27
C ILE A 374 -11.07 -3.96 -18.57
N GLY A 375 -11.80 -4.74 -19.35
CA GLY A 375 -12.45 -5.97 -18.89
C GLY A 375 -11.44 -7.12 -18.85
N LEU A 376 -11.43 -7.86 -17.75
CA LEU A 376 -10.59 -9.02 -17.52
C LEU A 376 -11.45 -10.26 -17.32
N GLU A 377 -10.91 -11.41 -17.73
CA GLU A 377 -11.45 -12.74 -17.44
C GLU A 377 -10.32 -13.60 -16.88
N SER A 378 -10.53 -14.18 -15.72
CA SER A 378 -9.59 -15.12 -15.09
C SER A 378 -9.65 -16.49 -15.77
N LEU A 379 -8.49 -17.12 -15.97
CA LEU A 379 -8.33 -18.41 -16.64
C LEU A 379 -7.75 -19.49 -15.73
N GLY A 380 -6.91 -19.08 -14.76
CA GLY A 380 -6.19 -19.97 -13.86
C GLY A 380 -5.91 -19.31 -12.51
N TYR A 381 -5.59 -20.13 -11.50
CA TYR A 381 -5.20 -19.64 -10.18
C TYR A 381 -3.75 -19.18 -10.16
N GLY A 382 -3.48 -18.06 -9.48
CA GLY A 382 -2.13 -17.51 -9.36
C GLY A 382 -2.14 -15.98 -9.27
N THR A 383 -1.01 -15.40 -9.64
CA THR A 383 -0.83 -13.95 -9.72
C THR A 383 -0.30 -13.58 -11.09
N SER A 384 -0.83 -12.51 -11.66
CA SER A 384 -0.34 -11.87 -12.89
C SER A 384 -0.37 -10.37 -12.68
N ASN A 385 0.17 -9.60 -13.61
CA ASN A 385 0.03 -8.14 -13.62
C ASN A 385 -0.66 -7.71 -14.91
N LEU A 386 -1.36 -6.58 -14.84
CA LEU A 386 -1.79 -5.80 -16.00
C LEU A 386 -0.79 -4.68 -16.21
N THR A 387 -0.21 -4.60 -17.40
CA THR A 387 0.84 -3.64 -17.75
C THR A 387 0.38 -2.76 -18.90
N VAL A 388 0.89 -1.53 -18.96
CA VAL A 388 0.70 -0.61 -20.08
C VAL A 388 2.05 -0.17 -20.63
N SER A 389 2.16 -0.10 -21.95
CA SER A 389 3.30 0.50 -22.64
C SER A 389 2.82 1.51 -23.67
N VAL A 390 3.57 2.60 -23.81
CA VAL A 390 3.21 3.75 -24.64
C VAL A 390 3.90 3.64 -25.98
N GLU A 391 3.13 3.46 -27.06
CA GLU A 391 3.67 3.55 -28.42
C GLU A 391 3.67 5.00 -28.90
N SER A 392 2.59 5.73 -28.64
CA SER A 392 2.56 7.18 -28.80
C SER A 392 1.56 7.81 -27.85
N PHE A 393 1.89 8.97 -27.31
CA PHE A 393 0.97 9.84 -26.60
C PHE A 393 1.33 11.28 -26.95
N LYS A 394 0.34 12.09 -27.33
CA LYS A 394 0.58 13.46 -27.79
C LYS A 394 -0.27 14.48 -27.05
N ASP A 395 0.32 15.62 -26.73
CA ASP A 395 -0.39 16.77 -26.16
C ASP A 395 -1.34 17.43 -27.19
N ASP A 396 -2.12 18.43 -26.77
CA ASP A 396 -3.03 19.19 -27.65
C ASP A 396 -2.30 19.97 -28.76
N SER A 397 -1.00 20.17 -28.59
CA SER A 397 -0.10 20.82 -29.56
C SER A 397 0.62 19.82 -30.48
N GLU A 398 0.22 18.54 -30.46
CA GLU A 398 0.80 17.42 -31.21
C GLU A 398 2.25 17.05 -30.85
N ASN A 399 2.77 17.51 -29.71
CA ASN A 399 4.09 17.12 -29.23
C ASN A 399 4.02 15.77 -28.50
N PRO A 400 5.04 14.91 -28.64
CA PRO A 400 5.12 13.67 -27.87
C PRO A 400 5.24 13.93 -26.36
N VAL A 401 4.45 13.22 -25.56
CA VAL A 401 4.52 13.23 -24.10
C VAL A 401 5.25 11.98 -23.63
N THR A 402 6.21 12.15 -22.71
CA THR A 402 6.86 11.02 -22.04
C THR A 402 6.10 10.70 -20.77
N LEU A 403 5.63 9.45 -20.67
CA LEU A 403 4.80 9.01 -19.55
C LEU A 403 5.55 8.01 -18.66
N ARG A 404 5.33 8.12 -17.35
CA ARG A 404 5.62 7.02 -16.42
C ARG A 404 4.46 6.02 -16.48
N THR A 405 4.74 4.73 -16.32
CA THR A 405 3.70 3.68 -16.37
C THR A 405 3.77 2.81 -15.13
N MET A 406 2.65 2.63 -14.46
CA MET A 406 2.45 1.70 -13.34
C MET A 406 1.72 0.44 -13.82
N GLU A 407 1.98 -0.67 -13.15
CA GLU A 407 1.26 -1.94 -13.35
C GLU A 407 0.20 -2.13 -12.28
N ALA A 408 -0.85 -2.89 -12.61
CA ALA A 408 -1.84 -3.36 -11.65
C ALA A 408 -1.61 -4.84 -11.31
N GLY A 409 -1.69 -5.19 -10.02
CA GLY A 409 -1.64 -6.57 -9.56
C GLY A 409 -2.95 -7.30 -9.81
N LEU A 410 -2.88 -8.51 -10.35
CA LEU A 410 -4.00 -9.42 -10.51
C LEU A 410 -3.79 -10.66 -9.65
N LYS A 411 -4.77 -10.99 -8.83
CA LYS A 411 -4.73 -12.17 -7.96
C LYS A 411 -5.98 -13.02 -8.11
N ILE A 412 -5.78 -14.27 -8.51
CA ILE A 412 -6.83 -15.27 -8.62
C ILE A 412 -6.49 -16.34 -7.59
N PRO A 413 -7.01 -16.24 -6.36
CA PRO A 413 -6.57 -17.09 -5.29
C PRO A 413 -7.06 -18.52 -5.49
N ASP A 414 -6.15 -19.45 -5.27
CA ASP A 414 -6.49 -20.86 -5.20
C ASP A 414 -7.55 -21.09 -4.10
N SER A 415 -8.62 -21.77 -4.48
CA SER A 415 -9.70 -22.17 -3.57
C SER A 415 -9.44 -23.51 -2.88
N ASP A 416 -8.32 -24.16 -3.23
CA ASP A 416 -7.94 -25.45 -2.69
C ASP A 416 -7.54 -25.34 -1.22
N TRP A 417 -7.95 -26.38 -0.50
CA TRP A 417 -7.60 -26.63 0.89
C TRP A 417 -6.99 -28.04 0.93
N SER A 418 -5.82 -28.19 0.30
CA SER A 418 -5.27 -29.49 -0.09
C SER A 418 -4.72 -30.30 1.09
N GLN A 419 -4.48 -29.68 2.24
CA GLN A 419 -4.01 -30.35 3.45
C GLN A 419 -4.45 -29.61 4.73
N PHE A 420 -4.01 -30.09 5.89
CA PHE A 420 -4.31 -29.47 7.18
C PHE A 420 -3.91 -28.00 7.22
N GLN A 421 -4.81 -27.14 7.71
CA GLN A 421 -4.63 -25.68 7.73
C GLN A 421 -4.17 -25.10 6.37
N LYS A 422 -4.71 -25.64 5.27
CA LYS A 422 -4.58 -25.22 3.87
C LYS A 422 -3.28 -25.62 3.19
N ASP A 423 -2.12 -25.36 3.78
CA ASP A 423 -0.81 -25.52 3.14
C ASP A 423 0.24 -26.13 4.09
N SER A 424 1.43 -26.45 3.57
CA SER A 424 2.52 -27.07 4.34
C SER A 424 3.06 -26.18 5.47
N SER A 425 2.75 -24.89 5.45
CA SER A 425 3.10 -23.92 6.50
C SER A 425 1.98 -23.79 7.55
N ASN A 426 0.86 -24.49 7.38
CA ASN A 426 -0.32 -24.44 8.23
C ASN A 426 -0.84 -22.99 8.41
N THR A 427 -0.95 -22.22 7.34
CA THR A 427 -1.35 -20.80 7.43
C THR A 427 -2.78 -20.60 7.94
N GLY A 428 -3.69 -21.52 7.62
CA GLY A 428 -5.07 -21.50 8.10
C GLY A 428 -5.93 -20.34 7.57
N TYR A 429 -5.51 -19.62 6.53
CA TYR A 429 -6.30 -18.55 5.90
C TYR A 429 -6.37 -18.71 4.38
N GLY A 430 -7.55 -18.45 3.81
CA GLY A 430 -7.76 -18.27 2.38
C GLY A 430 -7.75 -16.79 2.00
N PHE A 431 -7.68 -16.49 0.71
CA PHE A 431 -7.76 -15.10 0.22
C PHE A 431 -9.19 -14.69 -0.17
N SER A 432 -10.17 -15.59 -0.07
CA SER A 432 -11.57 -15.27 -0.26
C SER A 432 -12.07 -14.35 0.87
N SER A 433 -12.86 -13.34 0.51
CA SER A 433 -13.55 -12.48 1.48
C SER A 433 -14.39 -13.32 2.45
N ALA A 434 -14.42 -12.89 3.72
CA ALA A 434 -15.33 -13.50 4.69
C ALA A 434 -16.80 -13.31 4.24
N PRO A 435 -17.70 -14.28 4.53
CA PRO A 435 -19.12 -14.12 4.24
C PRO A 435 -19.67 -12.83 4.86
N THR A 436 -20.23 -11.94 4.03
CA THR A 436 -20.83 -10.66 4.47
C THR A 436 -22.32 -10.76 4.81
N ARG A 437 -22.89 -11.94 4.60
CA ARG A 437 -24.27 -12.30 4.92
C ARG A 437 -24.27 -13.60 5.71
N ASP A 438 -25.34 -13.85 6.45
CA ASP A 438 -25.51 -15.11 7.19
C ASP A 438 -25.39 -16.30 6.21
N PRO A 439 -24.61 -17.34 6.56
CA PRO A 439 -24.44 -18.48 5.68
C PRO A 439 -25.73 -19.29 5.57
N GLU A 440 -26.05 -19.73 4.35
CA GLU A 440 -27.14 -20.66 4.08
C GLU A 440 -26.58 -22.05 3.78
N VAL A 441 -27.34 -23.09 4.13
CA VAL A 441 -26.97 -24.47 3.80
C VAL A 441 -27.24 -24.71 2.32
N LEU A 442 -26.19 -24.82 1.51
CA LEU A 442 -26.31 -25.17 0.09
C LEU A 442 -26.60 -26.66 -0.12
N TRP A 443 -25.85 -27.53 0.56
CA TRP A 443 -26.07 -28.98 0.56
C TRP A 443 -25.59 -29.61 1.86
N GLN A 444 -26.06 -30.83 2.13
CA GLN A 444 -25.63 -31.66 3.25
C GLN A 444 -25.70 -33.13 2.84
N ASN A 445 -24.66 -33.91 3.15
CA ASN A 445 -24.59 -35.35 2.88
C ASN A 445 -24.20 -36.16 4.10
N LEU A 446 -24.56 -37.45 4.06
CA LEU A 446 -24.18 -38.44 5.06
C LEU A 446 -22.98 -39.26 4.55
N THR A 447 -21.95 -39.38 5.37
CA THR A 447 -20.79 -40.25 5.12
C THR A 447 -21.01 -41.63 5.75
N SER A 448 -22.16 -42.22 5.45
CA SER A 448 -22.56 -43.54 5.94
C SER A 448 -23.55 -44.19 4.98
N SER A 449 -23.42 -45.51 4.79
CA SER A 449 -24.38 -46.31 4.03
C SER A 449 -24.68 -47.64 4.74
N GLU A 450 -25.61 -48.45 4.21
CA GLU A 450 -25.83 -49.82 4.71
C GLU A 450 -24.58 -50.70 4.51
N GLN A 451 -23.77 -50.40 3.50
CA GLN A 451 -22.52 -51.09 3.18
C GLN A 451 -21.35 -50.55 4.01
N GLU A 452 -21.39 -49.27 4.38
CA GLU A 452 -20.36 -48.54 5.15
C GLU A 452 -21.02 -47.80 6.33
N PRO A 453 -21.51 -48.51 7.37
CA PRO A 453 -22.15 -47.85 8.50
C PRO A 453 -21.12 -46.98 9.23
N CYS A 454 -21.47 -45.73 9.53
CA CYS A 454 -20.60 -44.88 10.32
C CYS A 454 -20.52 -45.47 11.74
N GLY A 455 -19.34 -45.91 12.13
CA GLY A 455 -19.07 -46.40 13.49
C GLY A 455 -19.25 -45.27 14.51
N SER A 456 -19.06 -45.58 15.79
CA SER A 456 -19.22 -44.61 16.90
C SER A 456 -18.26 -43.41 16.87
N GLY A 457 -17.42 -43.26 15.83
CA GLY A 457 -16.42 -42.20 15.70
C GLY A 457 -16.99 -40.87 15.19
N GLY A 458 -17.78 -40.84 14.12
CA GLY A 458 -18.16 -39.58 13.44
C GLY A 458 -17.07 -39.00 12.51
N ILE A 459 -17.10 -37.69 12.23
CA ILE A 459 -16.10 -36.99 11.40
C ILE A 459 -15.24 -36.10 12.31
N ASN A 460 -13.96 -36.42 12.47
CA ASN A 460 -13.02 -35.73 13.39
C ASN A 460 -11.77 -35.15 12.70
N ALA A 461 -11.70 -35.20 11.37
CA ALA A 461 -10.67 -34.54 10.58
C ALA A 461 -11.33 -33.46 9.69
N PRO A 462 -10.68 -32.30 9.48
CA PRO A 462 -11.12 -31.34 8.47
C PRO A 462 -11.21 -32.00 7.09
N PRO A 463 -12.22 -31.65 6.27
CA PRO A 463 -12.20 -32.03 4.87
C PRO A 463 -11.02 -31.35 4.16
N VAL A 464 -10.56 -31.96 3.07
CA VAL A 464 -9.63 -31.31 2.13
C VAL A 464 -10.35 -31.06 0.81
N VAL A 465 -9.98 -29.99 0.13
CA VAL A 465 -10.62 -29.56 -1.12
C VAL A 465 -9.55 -29.43 -2.19
N SER A 466 -9.79 -29.99 -3.37
CA SER A 466 -9.01 -29.66 -4.55
C SER A 466 -9.91 -29.59 -5.79
N GLY A 467 -9.75 -28.52 -6.56
CA GLY A 467 -10.63 -28.21 -7.68
C GLY A 467 -12.09 -28.18 -7.23
N ASN A 468 -12.91 -29.04 -7.87
CA ASN A 468 -14.33 -29.16 -7.57
C ASN A 468 -14.70 -30.32 -6.64
N THR A 469 -13.73 -30.91 -5.92
CA THR A 469 -13.98 -32.08 -5.09
C THR A 469 -13.64 -31.83 -3.62
N VAL A 470 -14.58 -32.23 -2.75
CA VAL A 470 -14.42 -32.23 -1.30
C VAL A 470 -14.19 -33.67 -0.83
N PHE A 471 -13.05 -33.91 -0.17
CA PHE A 471 -12.70 -35.21 0.38
C PHE A 471 -12.90 -35.24 1.89
N VAL A 472 -13.59 -36.28 2.37
CA VAL A 472 -13.95 -36.46 3.78
C VAL A 472 -13.52 -37.85 4.24
N THR A 473 -12.74 -37.91 5.33
CA THR A 473 -12.44 -39.17 6.03
C THR A 473 -13.43 -39.37 7.19
N ALA A 474 -14.15 -40.48 7.22
CA ALA A 474 -15.19 -40.77 8.21
C ALA A 474 -14.75 -41.84 9.20
N GLY A 475 -15.30 -41.84 10.43
CA GLY A 475 -14.80 -42.63 11.56
C GLY A 475 -14.87 -44.16 11.44
N ASN A 476 -15.40 -44.70 10.34
CA ASN A 476 -15.47 -46.12 10.02
C ASN A 476 -14.37 -46.59 9.05
N ALA A 477 -13.25 -45.87 8.94
CA ALA A 477 -12.20 -46.20 7.96
C ALA A 477 -12.64 -46.06 6.51
N SER A 478 -13.41 -45.02 6.20
CA SER A 478 -13.81 -44.71 4.83
C SER A 478 -13.43 -43.30 4.39
N VAL A 479 -13.24 -43.15 3.08
CA VAL A 479 -12.97 -41.89 2.38
C VAL A 479 -14.11 -41.64 1.40
N TRP A 480 -14.59 -40.40 1.38
CA TRP A 480 -15.71 -39.97 0.56
C TRP A 480 -15.29 -38.76 -0.27
N ALA A 481 -15.66 -38.74 -1.54
CA ALA A 481 -15.48 -37.61 -2.43
C ALA A 481 -16.84 -37.09 -2.89
N PHE A 482 -17.07 -35.80 -2.69
CA PHE A 482 -18.28 -35.11 -3.10
C PHE A 482 -17.95 -33.98 -4.08
N ASP A 483 -18.86 -33.71 -5.00
CA ASP A 483 -18.82 -32.50 -5.80
C ASP A 483 -19.04 -31.28 -4.87
N LYS A 484 -18.16 -30.28 -4.98
CA LYS A 484 -18.09 -29.12 -4.08
C LYS A 484 -19.34 -28.24 -4.13
N ASP A 485 -19.94 -28.11 -5.31
CA ASP A 485 -21.06 -27.20 -5.54
C ASP A 485 -22.41 -27.85 -5.25
N THR A 486 -22.56 -29.11 -5.66
CA THR A 486 -23.84 -29.85 -5.58
C THR A 486 -23.93 -30.74 -4.35
N GLY A 487 -22.79 -31.18 -3.81
CA GLY A 487 -22.71 -32.21 -2.79
C GLY A 487 -22.94 -33.63 -3.34
N ASP A 488 -23.06 -33.83 -4.64
CA ASP A 488 -23.28 -35.16 -5.20
C ASP A 488 -22.10 -36.09 -4.90
N LEU A 489 -22.39 -37.34 -4.51
CA LEU A 489 -21.37 -38.35 -4.25
C LEU A 489 -20.67 -38.73 -5.56
N ILE A 490 -19.36 -38.52 -5.61
CA ILE A 490 -18.51 -38.94 -6.73
C ILE A 490 -18.07 -40.39 -6.51
N TRP A 491 -17.44 -40.68 -5.38
CA TRP A 491 -17.05 -42.01 -4.96
C TRP A 491 -16.94 -42.12 -3.44
N SER A 492 -17.06 -43.34 -2.91
CA SER A 492 -16.69 -43.68 -1.54
C SER A 492 -15.83 -44.95 -1.52
N LYS A 493 -15.01 -45.08 -0.48
CA LYS A 493 -14.13 -46.23 -0.31
C LYS A 493 -13.87 -46.56 1.14
N GLU A 494 -14.17 -47.79 1.52
CA GLU A 494 -13.68 -48.44 2.73
C GLU A 494 -12.19 -48.82 2.60
N MET A 495 -11.37 -48.37 3.54
CA MET A 495 -9.92 -48.57 3.60
C MET A 495 -9.53 -49.75 4.53
N GLY A 496 -10.50 -50.32 5.26
CA GLY A 496 -10.31 -51.40 6.22
C GLY A 496 -9.80 -50.91 7.59
N GLY A 497 -10.33 -51.47 8.67
CA GLY A 497 -9.92 -51.17 10.05
C GLY A 497 -11.06 -50.69 10.96
N SER A 498 -10.86 -50.79 12.28
CA SER A 498 -11.94 -50.56 13.26
C SER A 498 -12.32 -49.08 13.45
N LEU A 499 -11.48 -48.12 13.03
CA LEU A 499 -11.69 -46.67 13.17
C LEU A 499 -10.73 -45.92 12.22
N THR A 500 -11.12 -44.78 11.63
CA THR A 500 -10.18 -43.75 11.13
C THR A 500 -10.52 -42.43 11.75
N GLN A 501 -9.74 -41.99 12.74
CA GLN A 501 -9.90 -40.68 13.32
C GLN A 501 -8.59 -40.17 13.88
N THR A 502 -7.97 -39.24 13.17
CA THR A 502 -7.65 -37.85 13.59
C THR A 502 -6.73 -37.16 12.59
N ALA A 503 -6.04 -37.93 11.73
CA ALA A 503 -5.11 -37.39 10.76
C ALA A 503 -5.84 -36.83 9.52
N THR A 504 -5.68 -35.53 9.26
CA THR A 504 -6.12 -34.90 8.01
C THR A 504 -5.35 -35.51 6.82
N PRO A 505 -6.03 -35.92 5.74
CA PRO A 505 -5.36 -36.35 4.52
C PRO A 505 -4.64 -35.17 3.85
N ALA A 506 -3.82 -35.46 2.84
CA ALA A 506 -3.15 -34.45 2.02
C ALA A 506 -3.31 -34.77 0.54
N LEU A 507 -3.43 -33.73 -0.29
CA LEU A 507 -3.43 -33.80 -1.75
C LEU A 507 -2.12 -33.24 -2.29
N GLY A 508 -1.51 -33.96 -3.21
CA GLY A 508 -0.24 -33.56 -3.82
C GLY A 508 0.16 -34.47 -4.98
N ASP A 509 0.80 -33.91 -6.01
CA ASP A 509 1.25 -34.65 -7.21
C ASP A 509 0.15 -35.55 -7.81
N GLY A 510 -1.08 -35.03 -7.88
CA GLY A 510 -2.24 -35.73 -8.42
C GLY A 510 -2.75 -36.92 -7.58
N LYS A 511 -2.40 -37.01 -6.30
CA LYS A 511 -2.76 -38.12 -5.40
C LYS A 511 -3.39 -37.62 -4.11
N LEU A 512 -4.33 -38.40 -3.58
CA LEU A 512 -4.90 -38.22 -2.23
C LEU A 512 -4.23 -39.20 -1.27
N PHE A 513 -3.48 -38.68 -0.32
CA PHE A 513 -2.78 -39.48 0.67
C PHE A 513 -3.57 -39.59 1.97
N VAL A 514 -3.88 -40.82 2.38
CA VAL A 514 -4.81 -41.12 3.45
C VAL A 514 -4.15 -42.03 4.50
N PRO A 515 -3.84 -41.51 5.69
CA PRO A 515 -3.36 -42.32 6.80
C PRO A 515 -4.49 -43.00 7.58
N THR A 516 -4.21 -44.16 8.17
CA THR A 516 -5.18 -44.94 8.97
C THR A 516 -4.71 -45.19 10.41
N LEU A 517 -5.66 -45.48 11.31
CA LEU A 517 -5.34 -45.91 12.69
C LEU A 517 -4.78 -47.34 12.77
N GLY A 518 -4.79 -48.07 11.65
CA GLY A 518 -4.09 -49.33 11.47
C GLY A 518 -2.59 -49.15 11.27
N GLY A 519 -2.12 -47.91 11.04
CA GLY A 519 -0.74 -47.61 10.77
C GLY A 519 -0.36 -47.65 9.28
N ASP A 520 -1.36 -47.73 8.40
CA ASP A 520 -1.19 -47.74 6.96
C ASP A 520 -1.33 -46.34 6.37
N LEU A 521 -0.54 -46.05 5.34
CA LEU A 521 -0.65 -44.87 4.50
C LEU A 521 -1.02 -45.32 3.09
N TYR A 522 -2.12 -44.79 2.56
CA TYR A 522 -2.59 -45.06 1.22
C TYR A 522 -2.38 -43.86 0.32
N ALA A 523 -2.09 -44.10 -0.96
CA ALA A 523 -2.33 -43.12 -2.01
C ALA A 523 -3.50 -43.58 -2.87
N LEU A 524 -4.45 -42.68 -3.05
CA LEU A 524 -5.63 -42.86 -3.88
C LEU A 524 -5.58 -41.91 -5.07
N ASP A 525 -6.16 -42.37 -6.18
CA ASP A 525 -6.53 -41.51 -7.30
C ASP A 525 -7.69 -40.60 -6.87
N PRO A 526 -7.54 -39.26 -6.88
CA PRO A 526 -8.57 -38.34 -6.39
C PRO A 526 -9.88 -38.38 -7.19
N GLU A 527 -9.82 -38.72 -8.48
CA GLU A 527 -10.97 -38.73 -9.39
C GLU A 527 -11.82 -39.99 -9.21
N THR A 528 -11.18 -41.12 -8.89
CA THR A 528 -11.81 -42.45 -8.91
C THR A 528 -11.85 -43.17 -7.57
N GLY A 529 -11.05 -42.72 -6.59
CA GLY A 529 -10.86 -43.40 -5.30
C GLY A 529 -10.05 -44.70 -5.40
N ASN A 530 -9.54 -45.06 -6.57
CA ASN A 530 -8.76 -46.27 -6.76
C ASN A 530 -7.45 -46.21 -5.96
N GLU A 531 -7.03 -47.35 -5.40
CA GLU A 531 -5.74 -47.43 -4.72
C GLU A 531 -4.62 -47.38 -5.75
N LEU A 532 -3.70 -46.44 -5.59
CA LEU A 532 -2.46 -46.38 -6.35
C LEU A 532 -1.39 -47.21 -5.65
N TRP A 533 -1.28 -47.06 -4.32
CA TRP A 533 -0.41 -47.88 -3.47
C TRP A 533 -0.85 -47.82 -2.00
N ASN A 534 -0.36 -48.78 -1.20
CA ASN A 534 -0.44 -48.77 0.26
C ASN A 534 0.91 -49.12 0.91
N THR A 535 1.22 -48.49 2.04
CA THR A 535 2.44 -48.75 2.81
C THR A 535 2.11 -48.86 4.29
N HIS A 536 2.51 -49.95 4.92
CA HIS A 536 2.41 -50.11 6.38
C HIS A 536 3.58 -49.41 7.07
N ILE A 537 3.30 -48.41 7.91
CA ILE A 537 4.31 -47.56 8.57
C ILE A 537 4.62 -48.06 9.98
N THR A 538 3.61 -48.44 10.76
CA THR A 538 3.72 -48.68 12.20
C THR A 538 2.62 -49.61 12.71
N ASP A 539 2.90 -50.45 13.70
CA ASP A 539 1.85 -51.19 14.42
C ASP A 539 1.01 -50.27 15.35
N GLY A 540 1.40 -48.99 15.48
CA GLY A 540 0.71 -47.95 16.21
C GLY A 540 -0.54 -47.41 15.52
N SER A 541 -0.89 -46.15 15.79
CA SER A 541 -1.89 -45.40 15.04
C SER A 541 -1.22 -44.22 14.35
N LEU A 542 -1.74 -43.79 13.19
CA LEU A 542 -1.35 -42.51 12.57
C LEU A 542 -2.46 -41.50 12.88
N GLU A 543 -2.19 -40.61 13.83
CA GLU A 543 -3.18 -39.68 14.38
C GLU A 543 -2.88 -38.21 14.05
N CYS A 544 -1.65 -37.90 13.64
CA CYS A 544 -1.24 -36.54 13.29
C CYS A 544 -1.61 -36.22 11.84
N PRO A 545 -1.98 -34.95 11.52
CA PRO A 545 -2.18 -34.52 10.15
C PRO A 545 -0.98 -34.87 9.26
N LEU A 546 -1.26 -35.33 8.05
CA LEU A 546 -0.24 -35.58 7.05
C LEU A 546 0.15 -34.26 6.37
N THR A 547 1.45 -34.00 6.27
CA THR A 547 1.96 -32.86 5.50
C THR A 547 2.55 -33.34 4.18
N TYR A 548 2.12 -32.75 3.07
CA TYR A 548 2.72 -32.92 1.75
C TYR A 548 3.50 -31.66 1.38
N TYR A 549 4.79 -31.82 1.10
CA TYR A 549 5.66 -30.73 0.66
C TYR A 549 6.82 -31.26 -0.16
N ASP A 550 7.04 -30.68 -1.34
CA ASP A 550 8.19 -30.97 -2.22
C ASP A 550 8.39 -32.47 -2.47
N HIS A 551 7.33 -33.15 -2.94
CA HIS A 551 7.34 -34.58 -3.23
C HIS A 551 7.71 -35.47 -2.02
N LYS A 552 7.30 -35.02 -0.81
CA LYS A 552 7.51 -35.73 0.46
C LYS A 552 6.28 -35.69 1.35
N LEU A 553 6.08 -36.80 2.03
CA LEU A 553 5.02 -37.08 2.97
C LEU A 553 5.61 -37.15 4.38
N TYR A 554 5.11 -36.32 5.29
CA TYR A 554 5.55 -36.28 6.70
C TYR A 554 4.41 -36.67 7.62
N ILE A 555 4.62 -37.68 8.47
CA ILE A 555 3.60 -38.16 9.41
C ILE A 555 4.22 -38.69 10.70
N GLY A 556 3.47 -38.66 11.81
CA GLY A 556 3.94 -39.12 13.12
C GLY A 556 3.06 -40.21 13.73
N ASP A 557 3.64 -40.99 14.64
CA ASP A 557 2.90 -41.94 15.48
C ASP A 557 1.92 -41.21 16.42
N GLY A 558 0.75 -41.82 16.60
CA GLY A 558 -0.26 -41.47 17.60
C GLY A 558 -0.06 -42.13 18.96
N LEU A 559 -1.04 -41.96 19.84
CA LEU A 559 -0.95 -42.37 21.25
C LEU A 559 -1.35 -43.84 21.50
N LYS A 560 -1.82 -44.56 20.49
CA LYS A 560 -2.12 -45.99 20.60
C LYS A 560 -0.86 -46.75 21.06
N GLY A 561 -1.00 -47.51 22.16
CA GLY A 561 0.11 -48.21 22.82
C GLY A 561 0.78 -47.48 24.00
N GLY A 562 0.32 -46.27 24.37
CA GLY A 562 0.81 -45.53 25.55
C GLY A 562 2.13 -44.78 25.32
N ASN A 563 2.83 -44.44 26.41
CA ASN A 563 4.06 -43.60 26.44
C ASN A 563 5.34 -44.31 25.93
N GLY A 564 5.20 -45.29 25.03
CA GLY A 564 6.37 -45.87 24.36
C GLY A 564 7.04 -44.87 23.42
N THR A 565 8.27 -45.16 23.01
CA THR A 565 8.99 -44.37 22.00
C THR A 565 8.14 -44.16 20.74
N LYS A 566 8.01 -42.92 20.29
CA LYS A 566 7.25 -42.51 19.11
C LYS A 566 8.18 -41.99 18.02
N TYR A 567 7.72 -42.02 16.78
CA TYR A 567 8.50 -41.59 15.62
C TYR A 567 7.74 -40.62 14.73
N TYR A 568 8.50 -39.77 14.04
CA TYR A 568 8.10 -39.11 12.80
C TYR A 568 8.70 -39.86 11.63
N TYR A 569 7.99 -39.91 10.52
CA TYR A 569 8.36 -40.63 9.31
C TYR A 569 8.31 -39.70 8.10
N CYS A 570 9.18 -39.98 7.13
CA CYS A 570 9.19 -39.33 5.83
C CYS A 570 9.19 -40.37 4.71
N TYR A 571 8.28 -40.19 3.75
CA TYR A 571 8.11 -41.02 2.56
C TYR A 571 8.09 -40.14 1.30
N ASP A 572 8.33 -40.73 0.13
CA ASP A 572 8.10 -40.08 -1.17
C ASP A 572 6.69 -40.39 -1.73
N ASP A 573 6.36 -39.78 -2.87
CA ASP A 573 5.04 -39.88 -3.52
C ASP A 573 4.68 -41.30 -4.00
N ASN A 574 5.67 -42.20 -4.04
CA ASN A 574 5.51 -43.60 -4.43
C ASN A 574 5.39 -44.52 -3.20
N GLY A 575 5.36 -43.96 -1.98
CA GLY A 575 5.31 -44.72 -0.74
C GLY A 575 6.65 -45.29 -0.31
N SER A 576 7.77 -44.83 -0.88
CA SER A 576 9.10 -45.31 -0.51
C SER A 576 9.57 -44.63 0.78
N PHE A 577 10.02 -45.42 1.73
CA PHE A 577 10.59 -44.93 2.98
C PHE A 577 11.86 -44.10 2.72
N ILE A 578 11.92 -42.88 3.26
CA ILE A 578 13.10 -42.01 3.20
C ILE A 578 13.84 -42.04 4.54
N TRP A 579 13.17 -41.66 5.63
CA TRP A 579 13.76 -41.66 6.98
C TRP A 579 12.69 -41.73 8.08
N LYS A 580 13.12 -42.07 9.30
CA LYS A 580 12.34 -41.87 10.53
C LYS A 580 13.18 -41.21 11.62
N HIS A 581 12.52 -40.44 12.47
CA HIS A 581 13.14 -39.73 13.59
C HIS A 581 12.41 -40.04 14.89
N GLU A 582 13.15 -40.33 15.95
CA GLU A 582 12.56 -40.60 17.27
C GLU A 582 12.07 -39.29 17.91
N ASN A 583 10.87 -39.31 18.48
CA ASN A 583 10.32 -38.21 19.26
C ASN A 583 10.78 -38.36 20.72
N THR A 584 11.94 -37.78 21.05
CA THR A 584 12.65 -38.01 22.32
C THR A 584 12.28 -37.03 23.45
N ASN A 585 11.06 -36.51 23.49
CA ASN A 585 10.63 -35.59 24.57
C ASN A 585 9.86 -36.27 25.70
#